data_AF-A0A2N4Z7B1-F1
#
_entry.id   AF-A0A2N4Z7B1-F1
#
_cell.length_a   1.000
_cell.length_b   1.000
_cell.length_c   1.000
_cell.angle_alpha   90.00
_cell.angle_beta   90.00
_cell.angle_gamma   90.00
#
_symmetry.space_group_name_H-M   'P 1'
#
loop_
_entity.id
_entity.type
_entity.pdbx_description
1 polymer ?
#
loop_
_entity_poly.entity_id
_entity_poly.type
_entity_poly.pdbx_seq_one_letter_code
_entity_poly.pdbx_strand_id
1 'polypeptide(L)'
;MTILSNLSIDLTDFSGRILIVSDLYGHFELLLKGLSKLTQSGDEVVVITTGNLFDWGPSPCQLLEAVVYKKFGDRKVHFFTVVG
;
A
#
# COMPACT_ATOMS: atom_id res chain seq x y z
N MET A 1 -10.59 17.39 -9.53
CA MET A 1 -10.54 16.17 -8.71
C MET A 1 -11.22 15.09 -9.53
N THR A 2 -10.44 14.28 -10.25
CA THR A 2 -11.01 13.21 -11.07
C THR A 2 -11.20 12.01 -10.16
N ILE A 3 -12.42 11.79 -9.69
CA ILE A 3 -12.80 10.53 -9.06
C ILE A 3 -12.72 9.49 -10.19
N LEU A 4 -11.71 8.61 -10.13
CA LEU A 4 -11.61 7.46 -11.01
C LEU A 4 -12.73 6.48 -10.63
N SER A 5 -13.95 6.73 -11.09
CA SER A 5 -15.14 5.91 -10.83
C SER A 5 -15.08 4.51 -11.44
N ASN A 6 -14.00 4.17 -12.17
CA ASN A 6 -13.77 2.89 -12.82
C ASN A 6 -12.44 2.24 -12.41
N LEU A 7 -12.02 2.35 -11.14
CA LEU A 7 -10.89 1.56 -10.65
C LEU A 7 -11.35 0.13 -10.33
N SER A 8 -11.58 -0.69 -11.36
CA SER A 8 -11.77 -2.14 -11.18
C SER A 8 -10.40 -2.77 -11.00
N ILE A 9 -10.14 -3.34 -9.82
CA ILE A 9 -8.95 -4.15 -9.58
C ILE A 9 -9.33 -5.60 -9.91
N ASP A 10 -8.80 -6.14 -11.01
CA ASP A 10 -8.96 -7.55 -11.34
C ASP A 10 -7.93 -8.38 -10.56
N LEU A 11 -8.43 -9.23 -9.67
CA LEU A 11 -7.66 -10.13 -8.82
C LEU A 11 -8.02 -11.60 -9.06
N THR A 12 -8.74 -11.91 -10.15
CA THR A 12 -9.31 -13.24 -10.41
C THR A 12 -8.25 -14.35 -10.38
N ASP A 13 -7.09 -14.10 -11.00
CA ASP A 13 -5.96 -15.03 -11.05
C ASP A 13 -4.80 -14.63 -10.11
N PHE A 14 -5.04 -13.69 -9.19
CA PHE A 14 -4.01 -13.23 -8.27
C PHE A 14 -3.78 -14.25 -7.15
N SER A 15 -2.57 -14.80 -7.08
CA SER A 15 -2.16 -15.79 -6.09
C SER A 15 -1.25 -15.22 -4.99
N GLY A 16 -0.90 -13.93 -5.08
CA GLY A 16 -0.09 -13.24 -4.08
C GLY A 16 -0.89 -12.85 -2.84
N ARG A 17 -0.42 -11.83 -2.11
CA ARG A 17 -1.07 -11.37 -0.88
C ARG A 17 -1.75 -10.02 -1.05
N ILE A 18 -2.96 -9.91 -0.52
CA ILE A 18 -3.73 -8.66 -0.47
C ILE A 18 -3.74 -8.19 0.99
N LEU A 19 -3.26 -6.98 1.25
CA LEU A 19 -3.37 -6.30 2.53
C LEU A 19 -4.34 -5.13 2.40
N ILE A 20 -5.33 -5.08 3.31
CA ILE A 20 -6.23 -3.94 3.44
C ILE A 20 -5.83 -3.20 4.73
N VAL A 21 -5.50 -1.92 4.62
CA VAL A 21 -4.96 -1.12 5.73
C VAL A 21 -5.66 0.24 5.80
N SER A 22 -6.35 0.50 6.90
CA SER A 22 -6.92 1.83 7.17
C SER A 22 -5.93 2.68 7.96
N ASP A 23 -6.03 4.01 7.79
CA ASP A 23 -5.49 4.98 8.74
C ASP A 23 -4.00 4.83 9.04
N LEU A 24 -3.18 4.75 7.98
CA LEU A 24 -1.72 4.62 8.12
C LEU A 24 -1.09 5.83 8.79
N TYR A 25 -1.67 7.02 8.59
CA TYR A 25 -1.20 8.29 9.10
C TYR A 25 0.32 8.42 8.95
N GLY A 26 0.92 8.14 7.79
CA GLY A 26 2.36 8.28 7.59
C GLY A 26 3.26 7.31 8.39
N HIS A 27 2.74 6.27 9.05
CA HIS A 27 3.53 5.27 9.78
C HIS A 27 4.10 4.18 8.85
N PHE A 28 4.92 4.60 7.89
CA PHE A 28 5.48 3.72 6.86
C PHE A 28 6.27 2.54 7.44
N GLU A 29 7.07 2.77 8.48
CA GLU A 29 7.90 1.70 9.05
C GLU A 29 7.10 0.59 9.74
N LEU A 30 5.93 0.94 10.28
CA LEU A 30 5.01 -0.05 10.83
C LEU A 30 4.45 -0.94 9.72
N LEU A 31 4.10 -0.34 8.59
CA LEU A 31 3.64 -1.07 7.40
C LEU A 31 4.74 -1.98 6.84
N LEU A 32 5.98 -1.50 6.73
CA LEU A 32 7.12 -2.34 6.31
C LEU A 32 7.36 -3.52 7.26
N LYS A 33 7.28 -3.29 8.57
CA LYS A 33 7.41 -4.35 9.57
C LYS A 33 6.26 -5.37 9.50
N GLY A 34 5.04 -4.91 9.20
CA GLY A 34 3.90 -5.79 8.95
C GLY A 34 4.11 -6.65 7.70
N LEU A 35 4.49 -6.01 6.59
CA LEU A 35 4.78 -6.69 5.34
C LEU A 35 5.87 -7.74 5.50
N SER A 36 6.98 -7.43 6.18
CA SER A 36 8.08 -8.39 6.35
C SER A 36 7.72 -9.65 7.15
N LYS A 37 6.70 -9.56 8.02
CA LYS A 37 6.17 -10.72 8.75
C LYS A 37 5.14 -11.52 7.95
N LEU A 38 4.47 -10.88 7.01
CA LEU A 38 3.35 -11.46 6.28
C LEU A 38 3.75 -11.97 4.89
N THR A 39 4.90 -11.56 4.36
CA THR A 39 5.33 -11.83 2.98
C THR A 39 6.82 -12.15 2.92
N GLN A 40 7.22 -12.97 1.95
CA GLN A 40 8.62 -13.28 1.65
C GLN A 40 9.21 -12.28 0.65
N SER A 41 10.53 -12.28 0.52
CA SER A 41 11.21 -11.48 -0.51
C SER A 41 10.81 -11.99 -1.89
N GLY A 42 10.44 -11.08 -2.80
CA GLY A 42 9.95 -11.42 -4.15
C GLY A 42 8.45 -11.68 -4.25
N ASP A 43 7.71 -11.76 -3.14
CA ASP A 43 6.25 -11.85 -3.17
C ASP A 43 5.65 -10.63 -3.88
N GLU A 44 4.66 -10.87 -4.75
CA GLU A 44 3.80 -9.81 -5.28
C GLU A 44 2.71 -9.49 -4.25
N VAL A 45 2.61 -8.22 -3.88
CA VAL A 45 1.70 -7.76 -2.83
C VAL A 45 0.81 -6.66 -3.37
N VAL A 46 -0.49 -6.78 -3.12
CA VAL A 46 -1.47 -5.72 -3.32
C VAL A 46 -1.75 -5.08 -1.96
N VAL A 47 -1.58 -3.76 -1.86
CA VAL A 47 -1.95 -2.99 -0.66
C VAL A 47 -3.08 -2.06 -1.03
N ILE A 48 -4.21 -2.18 -0.33
CA ILE A 48 -5.38 -1.31 -0.49
C ILE A 48 -5.53 -0.50 0.79
N THR A 49 -5.52 0.82 0.70
CA THR A 49 -5.71 1.71 1.85
C THR A 49 -7.07 2.40 1.83
N THR A 50 -7.61 2.66 3.02
CA THR A 50 -9.00 3.16 3.18
C THR A 50 -9.12 4.49 3.94
N GLY A 51 -8.11 5.35 3.86
CA GLY A 51 -8.15 6.71 4.44
C GLY A 51 -6.87 7.12 5.18
N ASN A 52 -6.79 8.41 5.51
CA ASN A 52 -5.78 9.04 6.38
C ASN A 52 -4.35 8.55 6.13
N LEU A 53 -3.85 8.76 4.92
CA LEU A 53 -2.61 8.13 4.48
C LEU A 53 -1.34 8.83 5.01
N PHE A 54 -1.33 10.16 5.15
CA PHE A 54 -0.08 10.93 5.28
C PHE A 54 0.06 11.83 6.52
N ASP A 55 -1.00 12.28 7.18
CA ASP A 55 -0.88 13.53 7.96
C ASP A 55 -0.02 13.46 9.24
N TRP A 56 -0.19 12.43 10.09
CA TRP A 56 0.24 12.48 11.50
C TRP A 56 1.51 11.71 11.86
N GLY A 57 2.09 10.96 10.92
CA GLY A 57 3.14 10.00 11.22
C GLY A 57 4.55 10.50 10.95
N PRO A 58 5.54 9.70 11.33
CA PRO A 58 6.95 10.07 11.21
C PRO A 58 7.48 10.00 9.77
N SER A 59 6.80 9.27 8.87
CA SER A 59 7.34 8.84 7.58
C SER A 59 6.43 9.09 6.36
N PRO A 60 5.71 10.22 6.24
CA PRO A 60 4.77 10.42 5.14
C PRO A 60 5.45 10.59 3.78
N CYS A 61 6.62 11.23 3.73
CA CYS A 61 7.38 11.38 2.49
C CYS A 61 7.90 10.01 2.00
N GLN A 62 8.42 9.18 2.91
CA GLN A 62 8.91 7.84 2.59
C GLN A 62 7.77 6.94 2.09
N LEU A 63 6.59 7.04 2.71
CA LEU A 63 5.38 6.36 2.25
C LEU A 63 5.00 6.82 0.83
N LEU A 64 5.00 8.12 0.57
CA LEU A 64 4.68 8.67 -0.76
C LEU A 64 5.68 8.18 -1.81
N GLU A 65 6.98 8.22 -1.51
CA GLU A 65 8.03 7.70 -2.40
C GLU A 65 7.81 6.21 -2.69
N ALA A 66 7.57 5.40 -1.66
CA ALA A 66 7.32 3.97 -1.80
C ALA A 66 6.09 3.67 -2.67
N VAL A 67 5.02 4.46 -2.53
CA VAL A 67 3.82 4.37 -3.37
C VAL A 67 4.12 4.73 -4.82
N VAL A 68 4.83 5.84 -5.06
CA VAL A 68 5.20 6.29 -6.43
C VAL A 68 6.09 5.27 -7.13
N TYR A 69 7.10 4.75 -6.42
CA TYR A 69 8.02 3.76 -6.97
C TYR A 69 7.49 2.31 -6.92
N LYS A 70 6.27 2.11 -6.40
CA LYS A 70 5.64 0.79 -6.26
C LYS A 70 6.53 -0.23 -5.54
N LYS A 71 7.31 0.23 -4.56
CA LYS A 71 8.34 -0.56 -3.90
C LYS A 71 8.39 -0.27 -2.41
N PHE A 72 8.16 -1.31 -1.62
CA PHE A 72 8.09 -1.25 -0.16
C PHE A 72 9.22 -2.13 0.39
N GLY A 73 10.34 -1.51 0.74
CA GLY A 73 11.59 -2.25 1.01
C GLY A 73 12.09 -2.95 -0.26
N ASP A 74 12.23 -4.28 -0.21
CA ASP A 74 12.63 -5.14 -1.33
C ASP A 74 11.45 -5.72 -2.13
N ARG A 75 10.21 -5.39 -1.77
CA ARG A 75 8.98 -5.95 -2.37
C ARG A 75 8.40 -5.04 -3.45
N LYS A 76 7.94 -5.65 -4.54
CA LYS A 76 7.11 -4.98 -5.55
C LYS A 76 5.67 -4.93 -5.04
N VAL A 77 5.10 -3.72 -4.95
CA VAL A 77 3.78 -3.49 -4.36
C VAL A 77 2.85 -2.79 -5.34
N HIS A 78 1.68 -3.36 -5.53
CA HIS A 78 0.55 -2.75 -6.22
C HIS A 78 -0.27 -1.99 -5.18
N PHE A 79 -0.12 -0.68 -5.14
CA PHE A 79 -0.76 0.17 -4.15
C PHE A 79 -2.02 0.82 -4.70
N PHE A 80 -3.12 0.68 -3.97
CA PHE A 80 -4.40 1.30 -4.26
C PHE A 80 -4.88 2.06 -3.02
N THR A 81 -5.52 3.20 -3.22
CA THR A 81 -6.10 3.99 -2.14
C THR A 81 -7.55 4.31 -2.50
N VAL A 82 -8.44 4.02 -1.56
CA VAL A 82 -9.80 4.54 -1.57
C VAL A 82 -9.72 5.88 -0.85
N VAL A 83 -9.52 6.94 -1.62
CA VAL A 83 -9.54 8.30 -1.10
C VAL A 83 -10.99 8.66 -0.84
N GLY A 84 -11.32 9.01 0.40
CA GLY A 84 -12.56 9.71 0.74
C GLY A 84 -12.52 11.16 0.30
#